data_AF-A0A956I8K2-F1
#
_entry.id   AF-A0A956I8K2-F1
#
_cell.length_a   1.000
_cell.length_b   1.000
_cell.length_c   1.000
_cell.angle_alpha   90.00
_cell.angle_beta   90.00
_cell.angle_gamma   90.00
#
_symmetry.space_group_name_H-M   'P 1'
#
loop_
_entity.id
_entity.type
_entity.pdbx_description
1 polymer ?
#
loop_
_entity_poly.entity_id
_entity_poly.type
_entity_poly.pdbx_seq_one_letter_code
_entity_poly.pdbx_strand_id
1 'polypeptide(L)'
;MNRSILALILALAACSPGGGTNPDRDGGVESDADTPRRDADGDGIDDSWEGRDLGTDTDGDGTPDYLDSDSDGDGIPDSVERTTGGGTTPPTDSDGDGTPDFQDTDSDGNGMLDVVEGTNDADGDGIPDYRDLDD
;
A
#
# COMPACT_ATOMS: atom_id res chain seq x y z
N MET A 1 -27.40 -49.25 44.42
CA MET A 1 -28.64 -50.02 44.23
C MET A 1 -29.05 -50.25 42.78
N ASN A 2 -28.66 -49.43 41.78
CA ASN A 2 -29.37 -49.44 40.49
C ASN A 2 -28.34 -49.29 39.37
N ARG A 3 -28.17 -50.37 38.59
CA ARG A 3 -27.34 -50.48 37.40
C ARG A 3 -28.20 -50.09 36.19
N SER A 4 -27.66 -49.31 35.25
CA SER A 4 -27.95 -49.48 33.83
C SER A 4 -26.90 -48.76 32.98
N ILE A 5 -26.35 -49.54 32.06
CA ILE A 5 -25.34 -49.24 31.04
C ILE A 5 -26.11 -49.03 29.73
N LEU A 6 -25.82 -47.98 28.95
CA LEU A 6 -25.59 -48.11 27.50
C LEU A 6 -25.00 -46.83 26.91
N ALA A 7 -23.89 -46.99 26.20
CA ALA A 7 -23.17 -45.96 25.45
C ALA A 7 -23.85 -45.68 24.10
N LEU A 8 -23.77 -44.44 23.62
CA LEU A 8 -23.57 -44.17 22.19
C LEU A 8 -22.97 -42.77 22.02
N ILE A 9 -21.65 -42.72 21.83
CA ILE A 9 -20.97 -41.55 21.28
C ILE A 9 -21.12 -41.64 19.77
N LEU A 10 -21.90 -40.74 19.17
CA LEU A 10 -21.77 -40.37 17.76
C LEU A 10 -22.46 -39.02 17.51
N ALA A 11 -21.73 -37.92 17.69
CA ALA A 11 -22.12 -36.63 17.14
C ALA A 11 -21.34 -36.43 15.84
N LEU A 12 -22.01 -36.72 14.73
CA LEU A 12 -21.54 -36.48 13.38
C LEU A 12 -21.63 -34.97 13.07
N ALA A 13 -20.62 -34.45 12.39
CA ALA A 13 -20.41 -33.04 12.12
C ALA A 13 -21.30 -32.45 11.01
N ALA A 14 -21.29 -31.11 10.99
CA ALA A 14 -21.50 -30.18 9.87
C ALA A 14 -22.94 -29.77 9.50
N CYS A 15 -23.19 -28.45 9.60
CA CYS A 15 -23.42 -27.57 8.45
C CYS A 15 -23.70 -26.14 8.95
N SER A 16 -22.77 -25.20 8.74
CA SER A 16 -23.04 -23.76 8.82
C SER A 16 -23.03 -23.21 7.39
N PRO A 17 -24.11 -22.58 6.90
CA PRO A 17 -24.10 -21.92 5.60
C PRO A 17 -23.95 -20.40 5.73
N GLY A 18 -23.00 -19.85 4.96
CA GLY A 18 -22.77 -18.43 4.73
C GLY A 18 -21.34 -18.05 5.10
N GLY A 19 -20.43 -17.68 4.20
CA GLY A 19 -20.55 -17.24 2.81
C GLY A 19 -19.45 -16.19 2.62
N GLY A 20 -18.31 -16.62 2.07
CA GLY A 20 -17.11 -15.83 1.83
C GLY A 20 -15.98 -16.80 1.53
N THR A 21 -15.71 -17.01 0.24
CA THR A 21 -14.68 -17.93 -0.25
C THR A 21 -13.30 -17.38 0.12
N ASN A 22 -12.59 -18.10 0.98
CA ASN A 22 -11.15 -17.94 1.20
C ASN A 22 -10.42 -19.13 0.55
N PRO A 23 -9.89 -18.99 -0.66
CA PRO A 23 -8.79 -19.81 -1.18
C PRO A 23 -7.48 -19.10 -0.77
N ASP A 24 -6.52 -19.64 -0.05
CA ASP A 24 -5.98 -20.98 -0.13
C ASP A 24 -5.21 -21.31 1.16
N ARG A 25 -5.04 -22.62 1.37
CA ARG A 25 -4.66 -23.21 2.65
C ARG A 25 -3.64 -24.33 2.47
N ASP A 26 -2.65 -24.15 1.60
CA ASP A 26 -1.82 -25.29 1.16
C ASP A 26 -0.41 -24.98 0.65
N GLY A 27 0.32 -24.02 1.22
CA GLY A 27 1.80 -24.08 1.30
C GLY A 27 2.56 -24.48 0.02
N GLY A 28 2.12 -23.98 -1.14
CA GLY A 28 2.74 -24.15 -2.45
C GLY A 28 3.49 -22.90 -2.90
N VAL A 29 4.49 -23.10 -3.76
CA VAL A 29 5.19 -22.03 -4.49
C VAL A 29 4.43 -21.78 -5.78
N GLU A 30 3.68 -20.68 -5.84
CA GLU A 30 2.86 -20.37 -7.02
C GLU A 30 3.69 -19.64 -8.08
N SER A 31 3.60 -20.10 -9.33
CA SER A 31 4.12 -19.45 -10.54
C SER A 31 3.02 -18.73 -11.34
N ASP A 32 1.88 -18.44 -10.70
CA ASP A 32 0.63 -18.14 -11.38
C ASP A 32 0.01 -16.84 -10.84
N ALA A 33 0.46 -15.67 -11.31
CA ALA A 33 -0.23 -14.36 -11.33
C ALA A 33 -1.04 -13.85 -10.09
N ASP A 34 -0.82 -14.41 -8.91
CA ASP A 34 -1.35 -13.96 -7.62
C ASP A 34 -0.18 -13.77 -6.65
N THR A 35 0.70 -12.83 -6.98
CA THR A 35 1.30 -12.06 -5.90
C THR A 35 0.12 -11.28 -5.32
N PRO A 36 -0.32 -11.51 -4.07
CA PRO A 36 -1.11 -10.47 -3.41
C PRO A 36 -0.27 -9.21 -3.60
N ARG A 37 -0.81 -8.20 -4.30
CA ARG A 37 -0.19 -6.88 -4.28
C ARG A 37 0.02 -6.60 -2.81
N ARG A 38 1.27 -6.60 -2.41
CA ARG A 38 1.58 -6.33 -1.02
C ARG A 38 1.53 -4.82 -0.98
N ASP A 39 0.57 -4.35 -0.22
CA ASP A 39 0.23 -2.95 0.00
C ASP A 39 -0.11 -2.96 1.49
N ALA A 40 0.95 -2.90 2.30
CA ALA A 40 0.88 -3.28 3.70
C ALA A 40 0.27 -2.18 4.59
N ASP A 41 0.43 -0.92 4.18
CA ASP A 41 -0.14 0.28 4.80
C ASP A 41 -1.50 0.67 4.16
N GLY A 42 -1.77 0.23 2.92
CA GLY A 42 -3.07 0.33 2.26
C GLY A 42 -3.28 1.62 1.47
N ASP A 43 -2.21 2.31 1.07
CA ASP A 43 -2.26 3.58 0.36
C ASP A 43 -2.50 3.43 -1.15
N GLY A 44 -2.28 2.23 -1.69
CA GLY A 44 -2.45 1.86 -3.09
C GLY A 44 -1.15 1.83 -3.91
N ILE A 45 0.01 1.97 -3.28
CA ILE A 45 1.34 1.64 -3.81
C ILE A 45 1.62 0.15 -3.52
N ASP A 46 2.56 -0.47 -4.24
CA ASP A 46 2.96 -1.85 -3.94
C ASP A 46 4.28 -1.81 -3.18
N ASP A 47 4.39 -2.60 -2.10
CA ASP A 47 5.53 -2.69 -1.21
C ASP A 47 6.88 -2.79 -1.96
N SER A 48 6.89 -3.36 -3.18
CA SER A 48 8.10 -3.45 -4.00
C SER A 48 8.58 -2.12 -4.55
N TRP A 49 7.67 -1.18 -4.81
CA TRP A 49 7.96 0.20 -5.19
C TRP A 49 8.40 1.04 -3.99
N GLU A 50 7.87 0.76 -2.80
CA GLU A 50 8.27 1.38 -1.52
C GLU A 50 9.59 0.80 -0.95
N GLY A 51 10.32 0.02 -1.75
CA GLY A 51 11.66 -0.46 -1.37
C GLY A 51 11.68 -1.47 -0.22
N ARG A 52 10.61 -2.25 0.00
CA ARG A 52 10.50 -3.25 1.08
C ARG A 52 11.69 -4.20 1.22
N ASP A 53 12.28 -4.64 0.12
CA ASP A 53 13.42 -5.58 0.14
C ASP A 53 14.72 -4.92 0.64
N LEU A 54 14.81 -3.60 0.53
CA LEU A 54 15.93 -2.79 1.03
C LEU A 54 15.66 -2.25 2.43
N GLY A 55 14.40 -2.22 2.86
CA GLY A 55 13.99 -1.56 4.10
C GLY A 55 14.25 -0.06 4.01
N THR A 56 13.85 0.55 2.89
CA THR A 56 13.86 2.00 2.71
C THR A 56 13.04 2.66 3.83
N ASP A 57 13.54 3.80 4.28
CA ASP A 57 13.04 4.65 5.38
C ASP A 57 13.48 6.06 4.98
N THR A 58 12.65 6.71 4.17
CA THR A 58 13.01 7.91 3.42
C THR A 58 13.10 9.14 4.33
N ASP A 59 12.13 9.31 5.23
CA ASP A 59 12.11 10.40 6.21
C ASP A 59 12.98 10.12 7.46
N GLY A 60 13.36 8.87 7.70
CA GLY A 60 14.22 8.44 8.79
C GLY A 60 13.52 8.39 10.15
N ASP A 61 12.19 8.26 10.19
CA ASP A 61 11.41 8.17 11.44
C ASP A 61 11.52 6.78 12.12
N GLY A 62 11.99 5.78 11.37
CA GLY A 62 12.18 4.40 11.81
C GLY A 62 11.05 3.44 11.41
N THR A 63 10.05 3.92 10.69
CA THR A 63 9.01 3.17 9.98
C THR A 63 9.50 2.99 8.53
N PRO A 64 9.67 1.75 8.04
CA PRO A 64 10.02 1.58 6.64
C PRO A 64 8.88 2.06 5.75
N ASP A 65 9.19 2.68 4.60
CA ASP A 65 8.23 3.29 3.66
C ASP A 65 7.02 2.38 3.38
N TYR A 66 7.24 1.07 3.13
CA TYR A 66 6.13 0.13 2.88
C TYR A 66 5.13 -0.08 4.06
N LEU A 67 5.38 0.56 5.21
CA LEU A 67 4.51 0.58 6.39
C LEU A 67 4.19 2.01 6.85
N ASP A 68 4.76 3.01 6.18
CA ASP A 68 4.50 4.42 6.40
C ASP A 68 3.43 4.89 5.43
N SER A 69 2.65 5.90 5.80
CA SER A 69 1.59 6.47 4.97
C SER A 69 1.94 7.85 4.41
N ASP A 70 3.14 8.32 4.71
CA ASP A 70 3.73 9.64 4.43
C ASP A 70 5.26 9.44 4.40
N SER A 71 5.75 8.71 3.40
CA SER A 71 7.10 8.10 3.38
C SER A 71 8.24 9.11 3.38
N ASP A 72 8.03 10.31 2.86
CA ASP A 72 9.01 11.40 2.86
C ASP A 72 8.78 12.42 4.00
N GLY A 73 7.66 12.29 4.71
CA GLY A 73 7.31 13.05 5.90
C GLY A 73 7.01 14.53 5.64
N ASP A 74 6.57 14.87 4.43
CA ASP A 74 6.24 16.24 4.05
C ASP A 74 4.80 16.64 4.47
N GLY A 75 3.94 15.66 4.75
CA GLY A 75 2.56 15.86 5.20
C GLY A 75 1.50 15.71 4.09
N ILE A 76 1.90 15.36 2.87
CA ILE A 76 1.04 14.89 1.79
C ILE A 76 1.09 13.35 1.83
N PRO A 77 -0.02 12.65 2.09
CA PRO A 77 0.03 11.19 2.23
C PRO A 77 0.34 10.49 0.90
N ASP A 78 1.09 9.39 0.93
CA ASP A 78 1.45 8.55 -0.22
C ASP A 78 0.23 8.17 -1.07
N SER A 79 -0.95 7.98 -0.45
CA SER A 79 -2.22 7.69 -1.15
C SER A 79 -2.71 8.82 -2.08
N VAL A 80 -2.30 10.06 -1.83
CA VAL A 80 -2.51 11.26 -2.66
C VAL A 80 -1.44 11.34 -3.73
N GLU A 81 -0.23 10.93 -3.38
CA GLU A 81 0.96 11.02 -4.21
C GLU A 81 1.16 9.83 -5.16
N ARG A 82 0.51 8.72 -4.91
CA ARG A 82 0.60 7.56 -5.77
C ARG A 82 0.21 7.88 -7.22
N THR A 83 0.75 7.10 -8.14
CA THR A 83 0.32 7.19 -9.53
C THR A 83 -1.16 6.82 -9.71
N THR A 84 -1.80 7.50 -10.65
CA THR A 84 -3.14 7.13 -11.11
C THR A 84 -3.10 5.78 -11.83
N GLY A 85 -3.59 4.73 -11.17
CA GLY A 85 -3.60 3.35 -11.68
C GLY A 85 -3.34 2.29 -10.61
N GLY A 86 -2.88 2.70 -9.42
CA GLY A 86 -2.55 1.83 -8.29
C GLY A 86 -1.29 0.99 -8.52
N GLY A 87 -0.92 0.14 -7.56
CA GLY A 87 0.37 -0.58 -7.47
C GLY A 87 0.81 -1.50 -8.63
N THR A 88 0.18 -1.47 -9.80
CA THR A 88 0.75 -2.05 -11.04
C THR A 88 1.33 -1.01 -11.99
N THR A 89 1.07 0.27 -11.76
CA THR A 89 1.68 1.34 -12.52
C THR A 89 2.97 1.73 -11.81
N PRO A 90 4.09 1.92 -12.54
CA PRO A 90 5.27 2.53 -11.94
C PRO A 90 4.89 3.84 -11.24
N PRO A 91 5.49 4.14 -10.07
CA PRO A 91 5.32 5.42 -9.40
C PRO A 91 5.60 6.62 -10.32
N THR A 92 5.00 7.75 -9.97
CA THR A 92 5.22 9.02 -10.64
C THR A 92 6.55 9.56 -10.12
N ASP A 93 7.30 10.18 -11.02
CA ASP A 93 8.58 10.86 -10.80
C ASP A 93 8.47 12.10 -11.69
N SER A 94 8.00 13.19 -11.09
CA SER A 94 7.50 14.38 -11.78
C SER A 94 8.65 15.21 -12.35
N ASP A 95 9.76 15.35 -11.61
CA ASP A 95 10.96 16.06 -12.07
C ASP A 95 11.97 15.18 -12.84
N GLY A 96 11.85 13.85 -12.74
CA GLY A 96 12.67 12.88 -13.44
C GLY A 96 14.04 12.64 -12.81
N ASP A 97 14.22 12.92 -11.51
CA ASP A 97 15.49 12.73 -10.80
C ASP A 97 15.75 11.27 -10.39
N GLY A 98 14.70 10.43 -10.45
CA GLY A 98 14.73 9.01 -10.13
C GLY A 98 14.20 8.66 -8.73
N THR A 99 13.77 9.65 -7.95
CA THR A 99 13.03 9.51 -6.70
C THR A 99 11.53 9.61 -7.04
N PRO A 100 10.72 8.61 -6.68
CA PRO A 100 9.28 8.73 -6.82
C PRO A 100 8.73 9.87 -5.97
N ASP A 101 7.69 10.55 -6.45
CA ASP A 101 7.09 11.70 -5.76
C ASP A 101 6.74 11.40 -4.28
N PHE A 102 6.19 10.21 -3.97
CA PHE A 102 5.87 9.82 -2.59
C PHE A 102 7.09 9.61 -1.66
N GLN A 103 8.30 9.70 -2.22
CA GLN A 103 9.59 9.61 -1.53
C GLN A 103 10.41 10.91 -1.74
N ASP A 104 9.81 11.96 -2.32
CA ASP A 104 10.49 13.18 -2.70
C ASP A 104 9.80 14.43 -2.16
N THR A 105 10.53 15.20 -1.35
CA THR A 105 10.03 16.41 -0.70
C THR A 105 9.95 17.65 -1.61
N ASP A 106 10.43 17.56 -2.85
CA ASP A 106 10.43 18.61 -3.90
C ASP A 106 10.12 17.95 -5.26
N SER A 107 8.93 17.33 -5.37
CA SER A 107 8.54 16.42 -6.47
C SER A 107 8.63 17.03 -7.87
N ASP A 108 8.50 18.36 -8.00
CA ASP A 108 8.61 19.07 -9.27
C ASP A 108 10.02 19.67 -9.53
N GLY A 109 10.90 19.60 -8.52
CA GLY A 109 12.29 20.03 -8.58
C GLY A 109 12.47 21.54 -8.76
N ASN A 110 11.47 22.36 -8.41
CA ASN A 110 11.53 23.81 -8.57
C ASN A 110 12.26 24.51 -7.40
N GLY A 111 12.52 23.79 -6.30
CA GLY A 111 13.25 24.24 -5.12
C GLY A 111 12.38 24.89 -4.04
N MET A 112 11.06 24.81 -4.17
CA MET A 112 10.12 24.88 -3.05
C MET A 112 10.01 23.47 -2.43
N LEU A 113 9.08 23.27 -1.51
CA LEU A 113 8.91 21.96 -0.89
C LEU A 113 7.44 21.64 -1.03
N ASP A 114 7.13 20.38 -1.24
CA ASP A 114 5.78 19.88 -1.48
C ASP A 114 4.82 20.31 -0.36
N VAL A 115 5.26 20.27 0.91
CA VAL A 115 4.52 20.81 2.08
C VAL A 115 4.13 22.29 1.98
N VAL A 116 4.89 23.10 1.25
CA VAL A 116 4.67 24.54 1.06
C VAL A 116 3.71 24.80 -0.09
N GLU A 117 3.85 24.07 -1.19
CA GLU A 117 3.00 24.15 -2.39
C GLU A 117 1.64 23.51 -2.12
N GLY A 118 1.67 22.28 -1.64
CA GLY A 118 0.54 21.47 -1.27
C GLY A 118 -0.26 20.97 -2.47
N THR A 119 -1.44 20.43 -2.17
CA THR A 119 -2.31 19.79 -3.17
C THR A 119 -3.22 20.78 -3.91
N ASN A 120 -2.84 22.06 -3.95
CA ASN A 120 -3.59 23.09 -4.66
C ASN A 120 -3.35 22.97 -6.17
N ASP A 121 -4.11 23.69 -6.98
CA ASP A 121 -3.98 23.73 -8.44
C ASP A 121 -4.18 25.20 -8.81
N ALA A 122 -3.09 25.96 -8.80
CA ALA A 122 -3.08 27.41 -8.86
C ALA A 122 -3.46 27.93 -10.25
N ASP A 123 -3.06 27.21 -11.29
CA ASP A 123 -3.21 27.61 -12.69
C ASP A 123 -4.48 27.00 -13.34
N GLY A 124 -5.02 25.92 -12.77
CA GLY A 124 -6.27 25.26 -13.13
C GLY A 124 -6.14 24.23 -14.24
N ASP A 125 -4.96 23.68 -14.48
CA ASP A 125 -4.71 22.68 -15.53
C ASP A 125 -5.03 21.23 -15.08
N GLY A 126 -5.16 21.02 -13.77
CA GLY A 126 -5.51 19.75 -13.14
C GLY A 126 -4.33 18.95 -12.58
N ILE A 127 -3.11 19.49 -12.62
CA ILE A 127 -1.93 19.00 -11.91
C ILE A 127 -1.85 19.75 -10.57
N PRO A 128 -1.64 19.04 -9.44
CA PRO A 128 -1.41 19.73 -8.18
C PRO A 128 -0.08 20.48 -8.16
N ASP A 129 -0.03 21.62 -7.49
CA ASP A 129 1.14 22.53 -7.42
C ASP A 129 2.43 21.77 -7.05
N TYR A 130 2.41 20.85 -6.07
CA TYR A 130 3.59 20.04 -5.70
C TYR A 130 4.15 19.14 -6.83
N ARG A 131 3.46 19.00 -7.97
CA ARG A 131 3.90 18.22 -9.15
C ARG A 131 3.94 19.04 -10.43
N ASP A 132 3.64 20.33 -10.34
CA ASP A 132 3.39 21.16 -11.51
C ASP A 132 4.67 21.87 -11.95
N LEU A 133 5.28 21.34 -13.01
CA LEU A 133 6.51 21.89 -13.58
C LEU A 133 6.34 23.30 -14.22
N ASP A 134 5.12 23.81 -14.36
CA ASP A 134 4.83 25.10 -14.98
C ASP A 134 4.08 26.15 -14.13
N ASP A 135 4.13 26.01 -12.79
CA ASP A 135 3.54 26.92 -11.80
C ASP A 135 4.06 28.39 -11.77
#